data_AF-A0A2Y8GVC0-F1
#
_entry.id   AF-A0A2Y8GVC0-F1
#
_cell.length_a   1.000
_cell.length_b   1.000
_cell.length_c   1.000
_cell.angle_alpha   90.00
_cell.angle_beta   90.00
_cell.angle_gamma   90.00
#
_symmetry.space_group_name_H-M   'P 1'
#
loop_
_entity.id
_entity.type
_entity.pdbx_description
1 polymer ?
#
loop_
_entity_poly.entity_id
_entity_poly.type
_entity_poly.pdbx_seq_one_letter_code
_entity_poly.pdbx_strand_id
1 'polypeptide(L)'
;MHYLADRAGIRGLFSDADAYHLDQAFPLLMKQLELMLTSGELNPRHQHTVTLYAKGLTCKADTLSSCGYVYLAVYPTPEMKN
;
A
#
# COMPACT_ATOMS: atom_id res chain seq x y z
N MET A 1 1.18 -11.60 5.24
CA MET A 1 0.50 -11.15 4.01
C MET A 1 1.26 -11.70 2.80
N HIS A 2 0.57 -11.99 1.70
CA HIS A 2 1.21 -12.53 0.49
C HIS A 2 0.92 -11.63 -0.71
N TYR A 3 1.96 -11.25 -1.44
CA TYR A 3 1.83 -10.53 -2.71
C TYR A 3 1.61 -11.53 -3.84
N LEU A 4 0.63 -11.24 -4.71
CA LEU A 4 0.25 -12.06 -5.85
C LEU A 4 0.32 -11.19 -7.10
N ALA A 5 1.30 -11.45 -7.97
CA ALA A 5 1.56 -10.64 -9.16
C ALA A 5 0.40 -10.72 -10.18
N ASP A 6 -0.29 -11.85 -10.25
CA ASP A 6 -1.48 -12.07 -11.08
C ASP A 6 -2.73 -11.30 -10.57
N ARG A 7 -2.64 -10.75 -9.36
CA ARG A 7 -3.69 -9.93 -8.72
C ARG A 7 -3.28 -8.48 -8.56
N ALA A 8 -2.17 -8.09 -9.19
CA ALA A 8 -1.65 -6.74 -9.16
C ALA A 8 -1.59 -6.16 -10.58
N GLY A 9 -1.58 -4.83 -10.67
CA GLY A 9 -1.42 -4.14 -11.93
C GLY A 9 -0.93 -2.72 -11.70
N ILE A 10 -0.22 -2.19 -12.68
CA ILE A 10 0.21 -0.78 -12.71
C ILE A 10 -0.65 -0.06 -13.73
N ARG A 11 -1.17 1.11 -13.34
CA ARG A 11 -1.82 2.03 -14.26
C ARG A 11 -0.86 3.18 -14.56
N GLY A 12 -0.63 3.44 -15.85
CA GLY A 12 0.38 4.41 -16.29
C GLY A 12 1.80 3.84 -16.18
N LEU A 13 2.78 4.73 -16.06
CA LEU A 13 4.20 4.39 -15.95
C LEU A 13 4.82 5.24 -14.84
N PHE A 14 5.50 4.58 -13.91
CA PHE A 14 6.30 5.26 -12.89
C PHE A 14 7.55 5.86 -13.55
N SER A 15 8.02 7.00 -13.01
CA SER A 15 9.37 7.47 -13.35
C SER A 15 10.42 6.48 -12.83
N ASP A 16 11.63 6.50 -13.38
CA ASP A 16 12.72 5.61 -12.91
C ASP A 16 13.01 5.80 -11.40
N ALA A 17 12.94 7.05 -10.93
CA ALA A 17 13.12 7.37 -9.52
C ALA A 17 12.00 6.79 -8.65
N ASP A 18 10.74 6.93 -9.07
CA ASP A 18 9.61 6.40 -8.30
C ASP A 18 9.54 4.88 -8.36
N ALA A 19 9.92 4.26 -9.49
CA ALA A 19 10.03 2.80 -9.61
C ALA A 19 11.09 2.25 -8.65
N TYR A 20 12.26 2.89 -8.60
CA TYR A 20 13.30 2.54 -7.62
C TYR A 20 12.83 2.72 -6.17
N HIS A 21 12.11 3.80 -5.87
CA HIS A 21 11.52 4.00 -4.55
C HIS A 21 10.44 2.97 -4.22
N LEU A 22 9.66 2.53 -5.21
CA LEU A 22 8.62 1.51 -5.03
C LEU A 22 9.26 0.17 -4.63
N ASP A 23 10.32 -0.25 -5.31
CA ASP A 23 11.06 -1.47 -4.97
C ASP A 23 11.60 -1.44 -3.54
N GLN A 24 12.06 -0.28 -3.06
CA GLN A 24 12.52 -0.11 -1.69
C GLN A 24 11.37 -0.05 -0.67
N ALA A 25 10.28 0.64 -1.01
CA ALA A 25 9.18 0.92 -0.09
C ALA A 25 8.26 -0.29 0.08
N PHE A 26 8.04 -1.09 -0.98
CA PHE A 26 7.03 -2.14 -0.96
C PHE A 26 7.23 -3.18 0.16
N PRO A 27 8.44 -3.71 0.41
CA PRO A 27 8.66 -4.61 1.55
C PRO A 27 8.40 -3.96 2.91
N LEU A 28 8.66 -2.65 3.05
CA LEU A 28 8.42 -1.90 4.29
C LEU A 28 6.93 -1.71 4.52
N LEU A 29 6.19 -1.33 3.48
CA LEU A 29 4.74 -1.21 3.49
C LEU A 29 4.07 -2.54 3.85
N MET A 30 4.51 -3.65 3.24
CA MET A 30 3.98 -4.99 3.53
C MET A 30 4.13 -5.36 5.01
N LYS A 31 5.33 -5.15 5.59
CA LYS A 31 5.56 -5.40 7.02
C LYS A 31 4.71 -4.50 7.92
N GLN A 32 4.56 -3.22 7.58
CA GLN A 32 3.73 -2.31 8.36
C GLN A 32 2.26 -2.75 8.35
N LEU A 33 1.74 -3.16 7.20
CA LEU A 33 0.36 -3.64 7.09
C LEU A 33 0.12 -4.96 7.84
N GLU A 34 1.10 -5.86 7.89
CA GLU A 34 1.06 -7.06 8.74
C GLU A 34 0.97 -6.71 10.24
N LEU A 35 1.73 -5.71 10.67
CA LEU A 35 1.66 -5.20 12.04
C LEU A 35 0.28 -4.58 12.33
N MET A 36 -0.28 -3.82 11.39
CA MET A 36 -1.62 -3.21 11.54
C MET A 36 -2.74 -4.25 11.58
N LEU A 37 -2.60 -5.37 10.85
CA LEU A 37 -3.52 -6.51 10.96
C LEU A 37 -3.40 -7.19 12.33
N THR A 38 -2.18 -7.29 12.86
CA THR A 38 -1.91 -7.90 14.17
C THR A 38 -2.44 -7.02 15.31
N SER A 39 -2.31 -5.70 15.20
CA SER A 39 -2.84 -4.75 16.19
C SER A 39 -4.36 -4.55 16.09
N GLY A 40 -4.95 -4.88 14.93
CA GLY A 40 -6.37 -4.71 14.65
C GLY A 40 -6.75 -3.34 14.08
N GLU A 41 -5.77 -2.45 13.84
CA GLU A 41 -5.98 -1.18 13.14
C GLU A 41 -6.49 -1.41 11.71
N LEU A 42 -5.93 -2.41 11.03
CA LEU A 42 -6.59 -3.05 9.89
C LEU A 42 -7.33 -4.28 10.38
N ASN A 43 -8.63 -4.35 10.07
CA ASN A 43 -9.47 -5.46 10.50
C ASN A 43 -10.08 -6.16 9.29
N PRO A 44 -9.91 -7.48 9.14
CA PRO A 44 -10.48 -8.22 8.00
C PRO A 44 -12.01 -8.12 7.86
N ARG A 45 -12.72 -7.75 8.94
CA ARG A 45 -14.19 -7.68 9.00
C ARG A 45 -14.74 -6.25 8.95
N HIS A 46 -13.89 -5.23 9.07
CA HIS A 46 -14.32 -3.84 9.06
C HIS A 46 -13.60 -3.07 7.97
N GLN A 47 -14.38 -2.41 7.12
CA GLN A 47 -13.85 -1.52 6.11
C GLN A 47 -13.27 -0.29 6.81
N HIS A 48 -11.99 -0.05 6.57
CA HIS A 48 -11.27 1.09 7.10
C HIS A 48 -10.03 1.32 6.24
N THR A 49 -9.94 2.48 5.61
CA THR A 49 -8.79 2.84 4.79
C THR A 49 -7.73 3.49 5.65
N VAL A 50 -6.53 2.90 5.64
CA VAL A 50 -5.33 3.49 6.25
C VAL A 50 -4.46 4.11 5.17
N THR A 51 -3.70 5.14 5.53
CA THR A 51 -2.73 5.80 4.63
C THR A 51 -1.35 5.73 5.24
N LEU A 52 -0.39 5.19 4.48
CA LEU A 52 1.01 5.08 4.84
C LEU A 52 1.85 5.91 3.86
N TYR A 53 3.00 6.39 4.33
CA TYR A 53 3.95 7.15 3.53
C TYR A 53 5.34 6.51 3.63
N ALA A 54 5.98 6.27 2.49
CA ALA A 54 7.33 5.74 2.44
C ALA A 54 8.03 6.17 1.15
N LYS A 55 9.25 6.69 1.25
CA LYS A 55 10.10 7.03 0.08
C LYS A 55 9.42 7.95 -0.94
N GLY A 56 8.67 8.95 -0.48
CA GLY A 56 7.92 9.85 -1.36
C GLY A 56 6.67 9.23 -1.99
N LEU A 57 6.34 7.98 -1.66
CA LEU A 57 5.12 7.31 -2.11
C LEU A 57 4.04 7.35 -1.03
N THR A 58 2.80 7.49 -1.48
CA THR A 58 1.60 7.31 -0.65
C THR A 58 1.04 5.92 -0.92
N CYS A 59 0.72 5.18 0.13
CA CYS A 59 0.07 3.87 0.06
C CYS A 59 -1.26 3.92 0.81
N LYS A 60 -2.37 3.70 0.10
CA LYS A 60 -3.68 3.47 0.71
C LYS A 60 -3.94 1.97 0.78
N ALA A 61 -4.38 1.51 1.94
CA ALA A 61 -4.71 0.11 2.18
C ALA A 61 -6.07 -0.03 2.87
N ASP A 62 -6.87 -1.02 2.45
CA ASP A 62 -8.17 -1.33 3.08
C ASP A 62 -8.46 -2.83 2.92
N THR A 63 -9.09 -3.45 3.92
CA THR A 63 -9.53 -4.84 3.83
C THR A 63 -10.85 -4.99 3.06
N LEU A 64 -11.61 -3.90 2.95
CA LEU A 64 -12.98 -3.84 2.42
C LEU A 64 -13.90 -4.90 3.05
N SER A 65 -13.67 -5.23 4.32
CA SER A 65 -14.36 -6.32 5.04
C SER A 65 -14.33 -7.68 4.33
N SER A 66 -13.35 -7.92 3.45
CA SER A 66 -13.31 -9.11 2.59
C SER A 66 -12.99 -10.41 3.32
N CYS A 67 -12.58 -10.34 4.59
CA CYS A 67 -12.18 -11.48 5.42
C CYS A 67 -11.00 -12.32 4.87
N GLY A 68 -10.25 -11.81 3.89
CA GLY A 68 -9.14 -12.54 3.29
C GLY A 68 -8.19 -11.72 2.41
N TYR A 69 -8.54 -10.49 2.05
CA TYR A 69 -7.72 -9.63 1.21
C TYR A 69 -7.43 -8.28 1.86
N VAL A 70 -6.31 -7.69 1.45
CA VAL A 70 -5.98 -6.28 1.64
C VAL A 70 -5.77 -5.69 0.26
N TYR A 71 -6.55 -4.66 -0.06
CA TYR A 71 -6.49 -3.93 -1.31
C TYR A 71 -5.56 -2.74 -1.16
N LEU A 72 -4.68 -2.54 -2.14
CA LEU A 72 -3.60 -1.56 -2.08
C LEU A 72 -3.63 -0.62 -3.28
N ALA A 73 -3.38 0.65 -3.03
CA ALA A 73 -3.06 1.64 -4.06
C ALA A 73 -1.81 2.40 -3.63
N VAL A 74 -0.73 2.27 -4.40
CA VAL A 74 0.55 2.97 -4.18
C VAL A 74 0.80 3.93 -5.33
N TYR A 75 1.10 5.18 -5.03
CA TYR A 75 1.32 6.23 -6.02
C TYR A 75 2.28 7.31 -5.51
N PRO A 76 2.95 8.08 -6.40
CA PRO A 76 3.80 9.20 -5.99
C PRO A 76 3.00 10.19 -5.17
N THR A 77 3.55 10.61 -4.02
CA THR A 77 2.93 11.63 -3.19
C THR A 77 3.04 12.96 -3.93
N PRO A 78 1.93 13.64 -4.25
CA PRO A 78 2.01 14.93 -4.91
C PRO A 78 2.80 15.92 -4.07
N GLU A 79 3.84 16.52 -4.63
CA GLU A 79 4.48 17.67 -4.01
C GLU A 79 3.46 18.80 -3.93
N MET A 80 3.21 19.32 -2.72
CA MET A 80 2.44 20.55 -2.59
C MET A 80 3.28 21.68 -3.21
N LYS A 81 2.81 22.22 -4.34
CA LYS A 81 3.32 23.48 -4.86
C LYS A 81 2.86 24.57 -3.88
N ASN A 82 3.78 25.09 -3.08
CA ASN A 82 3.60 26.31 -2.31
C ASN A 82 3.66 27.54 -3.23
#